data_AF-A0A0N0JEG1-F1
#
_entry.id   AF-A0A0N0JEG1-F1
#
_cell.length_a   1.000
_cell.length_b   1.000
_cell.length_c   1.000
_cell.angle_alpha   90.00
_cell.angle_beta   90.00
_cell.angle_gamma   90.00
#
_symmetry.space_group_name_H-M   'P 1'
#
loop_
_entity.id
_entity.type
_entity.pdbx_description
1 polymer ?
#
loop_
_entity_poly.entity_id
_entity_poly.type
_entity_poly.pdbx_seq_one_letter_code
_entity_poly.pdbx_strand_id
1 'polypeptide(L)' 'MAWLLQLRLQRARERIAAGWGLADTALSCGFSDQSHLTRMFTRQFGYTPGSWRRATSGQNVARATAF' A
#
# COMPACT_ATOMS: atom_id res chain seq x y z
N MET A 1 -10.47 -11.40 15.21
CA MET A 1 -10.44 -11.25 13.74
C MET A 1 -9.36 -10.26 13.24
N ALA A 2 -8.18 -10.18 13.87
CA ALA A 2 -7.12 -9.23 13.47
C ALA A 2 -6.25 -9.75 12.32
N TRP A 3 -6.13 -11.08 12.19
CA TRP A 3 -5.26 -11.75 11.21
C TRP A 3 -5.60 -11.42 9.75
N LEU A 4 -6.87 -11.50 9.37
CA LEU A 4 -7.29 -11.21 7.99
C LEU A 4 -7.02 -9.76 7.60
N LEU A 5 -7.26 -8.82 8.51
CA LEU A 5 -6.97 -7.41 8.29
C LEU A 5 -5.46 -7.18 8.09
N GLN A 6 -4.62 -7.79 8.92
CA GLN A 6 -3.16 -7.72 8.77
C GLN A 6 -2.70 -8.25 7.41
N LEU A 7 -3.24 -9.40 6.98
CA LEU A 7 -2.93 -9.95 5.65
C LEU A 7 -3.36 -9.02 4.51
N ARG A 8 -4.56 -8.43 4.59
CA ARG A 8 -5.05 -7.44 3.61
C ARG A 8 -4.15 -6.21 3.54
N LEU A 9 -3.71 -5.71 4.70
CA LEU A 9 -2.83 -4.54 4.80
C LEU A 9 -1.43 -4.82 4.27
N GLN A 10 -0.89 -6.01 4.50
CA GLN A 10 0.40 -6.42 3.95
C GLN A 10 0.36 -6.49 2.43
N ARG A 11 -0.67 -7.13 1.85
CA ARG A 11 -0.88 -7.17 0.39
C ARG A 11 -1.08 -5.78 -0.20
N ALA A 12 -1.80 -4.89 0.50
CA ALA A 12 -1.97 -3.51 0.05
C ALA A 12 -0.62 -2.79 -0.01
N ARG A 13 0.24 -2.96 1.00
CA ARG A 13 1.59 -2.36 1.06
C ARG A 13 2.47 -2.78 -0.12
N GLU A 14 2.42 -4.06 -0.49
CA GLU A 14 3.14 -4.62 -1.63
C GLU A 14 2.67 -4.02 -2.96
N ARG A 15 1.34 -3.96 -3.19
CA ARG A 15 0.77 -3.36 -4.41
C ARG A 15 1.09 -1.87 -4.55
N ILE A 16 0.99 -1.12 -3.45
CA ILE A 16 1.35 0.30 -3.44
C ILE A 16 2.83 0.50 -3.78
N ALA A 17 3.72 -0.35 -3.25
CA ALA A 17 5.14 -0.31 -3.57
C ALA A 17 5.43 -0.67 -5.04
N ALA A 18 4.62 -1.56 -5.62
CA ALA A 18 4.63 -1.88 -7.05
C ALA A 18 4.00 -0.78 -7.93
N GLY A 19 3.55 0.34 -7.35
CA GLY A 19 3.05 1.50 -8.08
C GLY A 19 1.55 1.49 -8.37
N TRP A 20 0.78 0.54 -7.84
CA TRP A 20 -0.67 0.48 -8.04
C TRP A 20 -1.40 1.72 -7.51
N GLY A 21 -2.54 2.05 -8.11
CA GLY A 21 -3.45 3.08 -7.63
C GLY A 21 -4.03 2.74 -6.25
N LEU A 22 -4.26 3.75 -5.41
CA LEU A 22 -4.78 3.52 -4.04
C LEU A 22 -6.23 2.99 -4.04
N ALA A 23 -7.06 3.46 -4.97
CA ALA A 23 -8.44 2.98 -5.13
C ALA A 23 -8.46 1.51 -5.60
N ASP A 24 -7.69 1.16 -6.63
CA ASP A 24 -7.58 -0.21 -7.14
C ASP A 24 -7.00 -1.16 -6.10
N THR A 25 -6.02 -0.69 -5.32
CA THR A 25 -5.46 -1.46 -4.19
C THR A 25 -6.51 -1.72 -3.12
N ALA A 26 -7.36 -0.74 -2.80
CA ALA A 26 -8.41 -0.91 -1.81
C ALA A 26 -9.40 -2.01 -2.24
N LEU A 27 -9.91 -1.92 -3.47
CA LEU A 27 -10.85 -2.90 -4.02
C LEU A 27 -10.23 -4.31 -4.12
N SER A 28 -9.01 -4.43 -4.65
CA SER A 28 -8.33 -5.72 -4.81
C SER A 28 -7.90 -6.38 -3.49
N CYS A 29 -7.77 -5.60 -2.40
CA CYS A 29 -7.47 -6.11 -1.07
C CYS A 29 -8.71 -6.29 -0.19
N GLY A 30 -9.92 -6.03 -0.70
CA GLY A 30 -11.18 -6.23 0.04
C GLY A 30 -11.46 -5.15 1.08
N PHE A 31 -11.04 -3.91 0.84
CA PHE A 31 -11.51 -2.72 1.55
C PHE A 31 -12.74 -2.14 0.83
N SER A 32 -13.60 -1.45 1.59
CA SER A 32 -14.81 -0.81 1.04
C SER A 32 -14.49 0.28 0.03
N ASP A 33 -13.42 1.04 0.30
CA ASP A 33 -13.00 2.19 -0.48
C ASP A 33 -11.56 2.59 -0.09
N GLN A 34 -11.00 3.55 -0.82
CA GLN A 34 -9.67 4.10 -0.58
C GLN A 34 -9.49 4.73 0.81
N SER A 35 -10.52 5.40 1.34
CA SER A 35 -10.48 6.06 2.65
C SER A 35 -10.41 5.04 3.77
N HIS A 36 -11.17 3.95 3.68
CA HIS A 36 -11.09 2.83 4.61
C HIS A 36 -9.71 2.18 4.60
N LEU A 37 -9.15 1.88 3.42
CA LEU A 37 -7.76 1.41 3.31
C LEU A 37 -6.80 2.39 4.00
N THR A 38 -6.91 3.69 3.71
CA THR A 38 -6.00 4.72 4.24
C THR A 38 -6.03 4.82 5.76
N ARG A 39 -7.23 4.78 6.37
CA ARG A 39 -7.40 4.79 7.83
C ARG A 39 -6.75 3.57 8.48
N MET A 40 -7.01 2.38 7.95
CA MET A 40 -6.48 1.13 8.50
C MET A 40 -4.98 0.98 8.29
N PHE A 41 -4.48 1.41 7.14
CA PHE A 41 -3.07 1.41 6.81
C PHE A 41 -2.28 2.34 7.73
N THR A 42 -2.76 3.58 7.90
CA THR A 42 -2.11 4.55 8.81
C THR A 42 -2.13 4.04 10.25
N ARG A 43 -3.25 3.44 10.70
CA ARG A 43 -3.35 2.85 12.04
C ARG A 43 -2.36 1.69 12.26
N GLN A 44 -2.11 0.88 11.23
CA GLN A 44 -1.22 -0.28 11.33
C GLN A 44 0.27 0.06 11.18
N PHE A 45 0.61 1.00 10.29
CA PHE A 45 2.00 1.26 9.90
C PHE A 45 2.54 2.61 10.36
N GLY A 46 1.70 3.52 10.86
CA GLY A 46 2.11 4.83 11.34
C GLY A 46 2.38 5.87 10.24
N TYR A 47 2.17 5.54 8.97
CA TYR A 47 2.32 6.44 7.83
C TYR A 47 1.24 6.19 6.77
N THR A 48 1.01 7.17 5.90
CA THR A 48 -0.01 7.06 4.85
C THR A 48 0.47 6.21 3.67
N PRO A 49 -0.45 5.56 2.94
CA PRO A 49 -0.15 4.90 1.66
C PRO A 49 0.58 5.79 0.66
N GLY A 50 0.22 7.08 0.59
CA GLY A 50 0.86 8.03 -0.32
C GLY A 50 2.32 8.32 0.03
N SER A 51 2.63 8.46 1.33
CA SER A 51 4.03 8.58 1.79
C SER A 51 4.83 7.32 1.49
N TRP A 52 4.24 6.14 1.72
CA TRP A 52 4.85 4.85 1.36
C TRP A 52 5.13 4.73 -0.14
N ARG A 53 4.16 5.12 -0.98
CA ARG A 53 4.30 5.11 -2.44
C ARG A 53 5.46 5.98 -2.89
N ARG A 54 5.58 7.21 -2.37
CA ARG A 54 6.70 8.12 -2.71
C ARG A 54 8.06 7.56 -2.28
N ALA A 55 8.13 6.98 -1.08
CA ALA A 55 9.35 6.38 -0.56
C ALA A 55 9.81 5.16 -1.37
N THR A 56 8.87 4.38 -1.92
CA THR A 56 9.16 3.18 -2.71
C THR A 56 9.31 3.44 -4.20
N SER A 57 8.63 4.45 -4.75
CA SER A 57 8.82 4.88 -6.14
C SER A 57 10.23 5.41 -6.39
N GLY A 58 10.85 6.07 -5.40
CA GLY A 58 12.26 6.47 -5.47
C GLY A 58 13.23 5.27 -5.50
N GLN A 59 12.84 4.12 -4.94
CA GLN A 59 13.64 2.90 -4.99
C GLN A 59 13.48 2.12 -6.30
N ASN A 60 12.37 2.32 -7.03
CA ASN A 60 12.12 1.62 -8.29
C ASN A 60 12.99 2.21 -9.43
N VAL A 61 13.22 3.53 -9.44
CA VAL A 61 14.19 4.17 -10.35
C VAL A 61 15.60 3.65 -10.11
N ALA A 62 16.06 3.58 -8.85
CA ALA A 62 17.41 3.11 -8.54
C ALA A 62 17.67 1.63 -8.92
N ARG A 63 16.63 0.78 -8.99
CA ARG A 63 16.74 -0.62 -9.43
C ARG A 63 16.63 -0.79 -10.94
N ALA A 64 15.98 0.13 -11.64
CA ALA A 64 15.82 0.08 -13.10
C ALA A 64 17.07 0.55 -13.85
N THR A 65 17.88 1.45 -13.28
CA THR A 65 19.13 1.95 -13.88
C THR A 65 20.36 1.08 -13.58
N ALA A 66 20.19 -0.05 -12.89
CA ALA A 66 21.27 -0.95 -12.50
C ALA A 66 21.57 -2.06 -13.53
N PHE A 67 21.17 -1.88 -14.80
CA PHE A 67 21.48 -2.77 -15.92
C PHE A 67 22.05 -1.97 -17.09
#